data_AF-A0A3C1QUY6-F1
#
_entry.id   AF-A0A3C1QUY6-F1
#
_cell.length_a   1.000
_cell.length_b   1.000
_cell.length_c   1.000
_cell.angle_alpha   90.00
_cell.angle_beta   90.00
_cell.angle_gamma   90.00
#
_symmetry.space_group_name_H-M   'P 1'
#
loop_
_entity.id
_entity.type
_entity.pdbx_description
1 polymer ?
#
loop_
_entity_poly.entity_id
_entity_poly.type
_entity_poly.pdbx_seq_one_letter_code
_entity_poly.pdbx_strand_id
1 'polypeptide(L)'
;MAAGLPWHGSYYYPQYGQPLALIVPPTASYMTNYSWGVGNTTSTPIYHQFARPYPGPATGGGEQFYAPPLWPSNTNQFGIYPVRGPW
;
A
#
# COMPACT_ATOMS: atom_id res chain seq x y z
N MET A 1 0.23 5.42 17.19
CA MET A 1 0.78 6.26 16.11
C MET A 1 0.49 5.56 14.78
N ALA A 2 -0.72 5.73 14.24
CA ALA A 2 -1.16 5.09 12.99
C ALA A 2 -1.57 6.13 11.93
N ALA A 3 -2.04 7.31 12.37
CA ALA A 3 -2.43 8.43 11.51
C ALA A 3 -1.25 9.14 10.80
N GLY A 4 0.00 8.79 11.10
CA GLY A 4 1.19 9.42 10.51
C GLY A 4 1.98 8.53 9.54
N LEU A 5 1.57 7.27 9.35
CA LEU A 5 2.22 6.37 8.40
C LEU A 5 1.39 6.31 7.10
N PRO A 6 2.03 6.43 5.93
CA PRO A 6 1.31 6.35 4.66
C PRO A 6 0.69 4.95 4.50
N TRP A 7 -0.52 4.90 3.96
CA TRP A 7 -1.22 3.65 3.67
C TRP A 7 -0.70 2.94 2.43
N HIS A 8 0.02 3.67 1.59
CA HIS A 8 0.61 3.24 0.34
C HIS A 8 2.13 3.35 0.40
N GLY A 9 2.80 2.71 -0.56
CA GLY A 9 4.20 2.97 -0.88
C GLY A 9 4.36 4.09 -1.91
N SER A 10 5.55 4.19 -2.50
CA SER A 10 5.91 5.27 -3.42
C SER A 10 5.52 5.03 -4.88
N TYR A 11 4.95 3.87 -5.24
CA TYR A 11 4.63 3.53 -6.63
C TYR A 11 3.13 3.71 -6.92
N TYR A 12 2.79 4.13 -8.15
CA TYR A 12 1.40 4.22 -8.60
C TYR A 12 0.99 3.04 -9.48
N TYR A 13 -0.32 2.78 -9.56
CA TYR A 13 -0.87 1.82 -10.51
C TYR A 13 -1.06 2.48 -11.89
N PRO A 14 -0.50 1.92 -12.99
CA PRO A 14 -0.45 2.56 -14.32
C PRO A 14 -1.77 3.10 -14.84
N GLN A 15 -2.87 2.40 -14.57
CA GLN A 15 -4.19 2.77 -15.09
C GLN A 15 -4.74 4.06 -14.48
N TYR A 16 -4.35 4.40 -13.25
CA TYR A 16 -4.95 5.48 -12.48
C TYR A 16 -3.98 6.60 -12.11
N GLY A 17 -2.67 6.41 -12.34
CA GLY A 17 -1.64 7.40 -11.96
C GLY A 17 -1.54 7.64 -10.45
N GLN A 18 -2.18 6.79 -9.64
CA GLN A 18 -2.23 6.87 -8.19
C GLN A 18 -2.08 5.47 -7.58
N PRO A 19 -1.64 5.34 -6.30
CA PRO A 19 -1.61 4.07 -5.60
C PRO A 19 -3.03 3.49 -5.51
N LEU A 20 -3.15 2.18 -5.72
CA LEU A 20 -4.41 1.46 -5.70
C LEU A 20 -4.58 0.71 -4.37
N ALA A 21 -5.68 0.98 -3.67
CA ALA A 21 -6.03 0.28 -2.45
C ALA A 21 -6.66 -1.09 -2.76
N LEU A 22 -6.03 -2.15 -2.25
CA LEU A 22 -6.61 -3.49 -2.23
C LEU A 22 -7.28 -3.74 -0.88
N ILE A 23 -8.61 -3.83 -0.86
CA ILE A 23 -9.33 -4.01 0.40
C ILE A 23 -9.15 -5.46 0.85
N VAL A 24 -8.60 -5.64 2.05
CA VAL A 24 -8.40 -6.95 2.68
C VAL A 24 -9.30 -7.10 3.92
N PRO A 25 -9.61 -8.34 4.36
CA PRO A 25 -10.39 -8.56 5.56
C PRO A 25 -9.80 -7.82 6.77
N PRO A 26 -10.63 -7.37 7.72
CA PRO A 26 -10.17 -6.66 8.90
C PRO A 26 -9.26 -7.51 9.80
N THR A 27 -9.20 -8.83 9.61
CA THR A 27 -8.30 -9.75 10.33
C THR A 27 -6.90 -9.86 9.72
N ALA A 28 -6.69 -9.37 8.50
CA ALA A 28 -5.39 -9.38 7.85
C ALA A 28 -4.39 -8.51 8.63
N SER A 29 -3.21 -9.05 8.92
CA SER A 29 -2.21 -8.40 9.78
C SER A 29 -0.91 -8.08 9.04
N TYR A 30 -0.57 -8.82 7.99
CA TYR A 30 0.68 -8.68 7.26
C TYR A 30 0.47 -8.76 5.75
N MET A 31 1.27 -8.02 5.00
CA MET A 31 1.44 -8.10 3.56
C MET A 31 2.80 -8.72 3.27
N THR A 32 2.82 -9.75 2.43
CA THR A 32 4.06 -10.31 1.90
C THR A 32 4.37 -9.64 0.56
N ASN A 33 5.55 -9.03 0.46
CA ASN A 33 6.10 -8.52 -0.78
C ASN A 33 7.07 -9.55 -1.35
N TYR A 34 6.83 -9.97 -2.58
CA TYR A 34 7.67 -10.93 -3.29
C TYR A 34 8.64 -10.20 -4.21
N SER A 35 9.88 -10.68 -4.29
CA SER A 35 10.90 -10.12 -5.16
C SER A 35 11.35 -11.14 -6.20
N TRP A 36 11.58 -10.67 -7.42
CA TRP A 36 12.22 -11.47 -8.47
C TRP A 36 13.73 -11.41 -8.25
N GLY A 37 14.32 -12.53 -7.82
CA GLY A 37 15.74 -12.62 -7.45
C GLY A 37 15.95 -13.41 -6.17
N VAL A 38 17.19 -13.45 -5.67
CA VAL A 38 17.51 -14.18 -4.44
C VAL A 38 17.24 -13.30 -3.22
N GLY A 39 16.37 -13.77 -2.32
CA GLY A 39 16.42 -13.42 -0.89
C GLY A 39 15.78 -12.10 -0.45
N ASN A 40 14.81 -11.55 -1.17
CA ASN A 40 14.16 -10.27 -0.81
C ASN A 40 12.63 -10.36 -0.68
N THR A 41 12.14 -11.42 -0.02
CA THR A 41 10.74 -11.50 0.41
C THR A 41 10.61 -10.79 1.75
N THR A 42 9.82 -9.73 1.82
CA THR A 42 9.61 -8.96 3.06
C THR A 42 8.16 -9.06 3.51
N SER A 43 7.94 -9.20 4.81
CA SER A 43 6.60 -9.18 5.41
C SER A 43 6.43 -7.87 6.17
N THR A 44 5.54 -7.01 5.70
CA THR A 44 5.26 -5.70 6.30
C THR A 44 3.91 -5.72 7.00
N PRO A 45 3.78 -5.21 8.23
CA PRO A 45 2.49 -5.15 8.92
C PRO A 45 1.52 -4.23 8.17
N ILE A 46 0.24 -4.63 8.12
CA ILE A 46 -0.84 -3.82 7.58
C ILE A 46 -1.49 -3.07 8.75
N TYR A 47 -1.16 -1.79 8.86
CA TYR A 47 -1.71 -0.92 9.90
C TYR A 47 -3.20 -0.63 9.67
N HIS A 48 -3.93 -0.40 10.77
CA HIS A 48 -5.33 0.01 10.71
C HIS A 48 -5.42 1.44 10.17
N GLN A 49 -6.19 1.64 9.09
CA GLN A 49 -6.42 2.97 8.51
C GLN A 49 -7.72 3.60 9.00
N PHE A 50 -8.67 2.76 9.40
CA PHE A 50 -9.91 3.19 10.03
C PHE A 50 -9.69 3.30 11.54
N ALA A 51 -9.29 4.49 12.00
CA ALA A 51 -9.39 4.85 13.41
C ALA A 51 -10.78 5.42 13.69
N ARG A 52 -11.33 5.15 14.88
CA ARG A 52 -12.41 5.96 15.45
C ARG A 52 -11.75 7.05 16.31
N PRO A 53 -12.06 8.34 16.13
CA PRO A 53 -12.99 8.93 15.16
C PRO A 53 -12.45 8.92 13.73
N TYR A 54 -13.35 8.80 12.75
CA TYR A 54 -13.03 8.79 11.31
C TYR A 54 -12.19 10.04 10.95
N PRO A 55 -10.94 9.87 10.46
CA PRO A 55 -10.02 10.99 10.24
C PRO A 55 -10.37 11.89 9.04
N GLY A 56 -11.52 11.66 8.39
CA GLY A 56 -11.95 12.40 7.19
C GLY A 56 -11.60 11.66 5.89
N PRO A 57 -12.15 12.12 4.74
CA PRO A 57 -11.80 11.56 3.44
C PRO A 57 -10.30 11.74 3.20
N ALA A 58 -9.64 10.67 2.75
CA ALA A 58 -8.23 10.71 2.38
C ALA A 58 -8.03 11.78 1.30
N THR A 59 -7.39 12.88 1.67
CA THR A 59 -6.93 13.89 0.71
C THR A 59 -5.73 13.27 0.01
N GLY A 60 -5.91 12.90 -1.26
CA GLY A 60 -4.82 12.38 -2.09
C GLY A 60 -3.64 13.35 -2.02
N GLY A 61 -2.54 12.90 -1.42
CA GLY A 61 -1.33 13.70 -1.31
C GLY A 61 -0.83 14.01 -2.72
N GLY A 62 -0.46 15.26 -2.98
CA GLY A 62 0.27 15.68 -4.18
C GLY A 62 1.69 15.11 -4.24
N GLU A 63 1.90 13.91 -3.70
CA GLU A 63 3.16 13.20 -3.72
C GLU A 63 3.39 12.67 -5.13
N GLN A 64 4.59 12.93 -5.65
CA GLN A 64 4.99 12.38 -6.94
C GLN A 64 5.26 10.88 -6.77
N PHE A 65 4.32 10.06 -7.20
CA PHE A 65 4.50 8.62 -7.22
C PHE A 65 5.41 8.19 -8.37
N TYR A 66 6.22 7.16 -8.14
CA TYR A 66 7.04 6.54 -9.16
C TYR A 66 6.22 5.65 -10.07
N ALA A 67 6.55 5.72 -11.36
CA ALA A 67 6.05 4.75 -12.33
C ALA A 67 6.60 3.36 -11.99
N PRO A 68 5.81 2.29 -12.15
CA PRO A 68 6.36 0.94 -12.14
C PRO A 68 7.44 0.86 -13.23
N PRO A 69 8.62 0.31 -12.91
CA PRO A 69 9.64 0.06 -13.93
C PRO A 69 9.13 -0.97 -14.94
N LEU A 70 9.69 -0.92 -16.17
CA LEU A 70 9.36 -1.89 -17.23
C LEU A 70 9.59 -3.34 -16.79
N TRP A 71 10.64 -3.56 -15.98
CA TRP A 71 10.98 -4.84 -15.39
C TRP A 71 10.99 -4.70 -13.86
N PRO A 72 9.86 -4.99 -13.19
CA PRO A 72 9.79 -4.89 -11.75
C PRO A 72 10.63 -5.98 -11.07
N SER A 73 11.29 -5.61 -9.98
CA SER A 73 12.10 -6.44 -9.09
C SER A 73 11.40 -6.76 -7.75
N ASN A 74 10.33 -6.02 -7.40
CA ASN A 74 9.45 -6.36 -6.27
C ASN A 74 7.95 -6.07 -6.54
N THR A 75 7.04 -6.89 -5.99
CA THR A 75 5.57 -6.70 -6.09
C THR A 75 5.09 -5.35 -5.57
N ASN A 76 5.83 -4.71 -4.66
CA ASN A 76 5.53 -3.37 -4.17
C ASN A 76 5.54 -2.32 -5.30
N GLN A 77 6.29 -2.57 -6.37
CA GLN A 77 6.44 -1.65 -7.49
C GLN A 77 5.19 -1.56 -8.38
N PHE A 78 4.22 -2.47 -8.21
CA PHE A 78 2.95 -2.41 -8.94
C PHE A 78 2.02 -1.30 -8.45
N GLY A 79 2.32 -0.67 -7.32
CA GLY A 79 1.49 0.39 -6.76
C GLY A 79 0.15 -0.09 -6.19
N ILE A 80 0.06 -1.37 -5.81
CA ILE A 80 -1.12 -1.97 -5.17
C ILE A 80 -0.78 -2.22 -3.69
N TYR A 81 -1.56 -1.63 -2.79
CA TYR A 81 -1.30 -1.67 -1.35
C TYR A 81 -2.54 -2.14 -0.58
N PRO A 82 -2.39 -3.10 0.33
CA PRO A 82 -3.52 -3.63 1.08
C PRO A 82 -3.99 -2.67 2.17
N VAL A 83 -5.30 -2.49 2.24
CA VAL A 83 -6.00 -1.68 3.22
C VAL A 83 -6.99 -2.56 3.95
N ARG A 84 -6.89 -2.67 5.28
CA ARG A 84 -7.86 -3.43 6.08
C ARG A 84 -9.22 -2.75 6.00
N GLY A 85 -10.24 -3.49 5.60
CA GLY A 85 -11.63 -3.03 5.60
C GLY A 85 -12.12 -2.65 7.01
N PRO A 86 -13.20 -1.85 7.11
CA PRO A 86 -13.84 -1.56 8.38
C PRO A 86 -14.40 -2.83 9.02
N TRP A 87 -14.40 -2.87 10.36
CA TRP A 87 -15.12 -3.87 11.16
C TRP A 87 -16.61 -3.55 11.22
#